data_AF-X1NSA3-F1
#
_entry.id   AF-X1NSA3-F1
#
_cell.length_a   1.000
_cell.length_b   1.000
_cell.length_c   1.000
_cell.angle_alpha   90.00
_cell.angle_beta   90.00
_cell.angle_gamma   90.00
#
_symmetry.space_group_name_H-M   'P 1'
#
loop_
_entity.id
_entity.type
_entity.pdbx_description
1 polymer ?
#
loop_
_entity_poly.entity_id
_entity_poly.type
_entity_poly.pdbx_seq_one_letter_code
_entity_poly.pdbx_strand_id
1 'polypeptide(L)'
;MKVSTVDEMGNLDKSATEEFGISQELLMENAGQAVYFVILKEFGIKNKKFAVFCGGGNNGGDGFVVARKIHSNGGEAKVFLLDEETKFKGIAKGNFEIVSK
;
A
#
# COMPACT_ATOMS: atom_id res chain seq x y z
N MET A 1 1.06 -24.92 0.72
CA MET A 1 1.37 -23.48 0.87
C MET A 1 2.25 -23.34 2.11
N LYS A 2 3.40 -22.67 2.01
CA LYS A 2 4.19 -22.30 3.20
C LYS A 2 3.70 -20.93 3.67
N VAL A 3 3.56 -20.76 4.98
CA VAL A 3 3.13 -19.51 5.61
C VAL A 3 4.26 -19.03 6.50
N SER A 4 4.76 -17.82 6.25
CA SER A 4 5.84 -17.23 7.03
C SER A 4 5.33 -16.65 8.34
N THR A 5 6.17 -16.71 9.37
CA THR A 5 6.04 -15.90 10.58
C THR A 5 6.36 -14.42 10.29
N VAL A 6 6.07 -13.54 11.25
CA VAL A 6 6.38 -12.11 11.14
C VAL A 6 7.89 -11.87 10.95
N ASP A 7 8.71 -12.56 11.75
CA ASP A 7 10.17 -12.41 11.68
C ASP A 7 10.72 -12.92 10.35
N GLU A 8 10.19 -14.05 9.86
CA GLU A 8 10.56 -14.56 8.53
C GLU A 8 10.17 -13.59 7.42
N MET A 9 8.98 -12.98 7.47
CA MET A 9 8.56 -12.00 6.47
C MET A 9 9.45 -10.75 6.48
N GLY A 10 9.79 -10.23 7.67
CA GLY A 10 10.71 -9.11 7.79
C GLY A 10 12.11 -9.41 7.23
N ASN A 11 12.61 -10.63 7.46
CA ASN A 11 13.89 -11.08 6.89
C ASN A 11 13.82 -11.23 5.36
N LEU A 12 12.70 -11.71 4.82
CA LEU A 12 12.49 -11.82 3.38
C LEU A 12 12.49 -10.44 2.70
N ASP A 13 11.79 -9.46 3.28
CA ASP A 13 11.79 -8.08 2.77
C ASP A 13 13.20 -7.47 2.82
N LYS A 14 13.93 -7.73 3.92
CA LYS A 14 15.31 -7.28 4.07
C LYS A 14 16.22 -7.88 2.99
N SER A 15 16.21 -9.20 2.81
CA SER A 15 17.01 -9.86 1.77
C SER A 15 16.60 -9.40 0.37
N ALA A 16 15.31 -9.18 0.09
CA ALA A 16 14.85 -8.62 -1.18
C ALA A 16 15.54 -7.28 -1.50
N THR A 17 15.70 -6.42 -0.49
CA THR A 17 16.36 -5.12 -0.64
C THR A 17 17.89 -5.21 -0.68
N GLU A 18 18.50 -5.91 0.27
CA GLU A 18 19.96 -5.91 0.48
C GLU A 18 20.69 -6.87 -0.46
N GLU A 19 20.11 -8.03 -0.76
CA GLU A 19 20.76 -9.08 -1.55
C GLU A 19 20.30 -9.04 -3.01
N PHE A 20 19.02 -8.78 -3.26
CA PHE A 20 18.43 -8.80 -4.61
C PHE A 20 18.25 -7.40 -5.22
N GLY A 21 18.54 -6.33 -4.48
CA GLY A 21 18.49 -4.95 -4.97
C GLY A 21 17.09 -4.44 -5.31
N ILE A 22 16.03 -5.08 -4.80
CA ILE A 22 14.64 -4.66 -4.99
C ILE A 22 14.35 -3.50 -4.04
N SER A 23 14.04 -2.32 -4.55
CA SER A 23 13.80 -1.16 -3.70
C SER A 23 12.54 -1.31 -2.83
N GLN A 24 12.52 -0.68 -1.66
CA GLN A 24 11.37 -0.75 -0.76
C GLN A 24 10.12 -0.11 -1.39
N GLU A 25 10.29 0.91 -2.22
CA GLU A 25 9.22 1.53 -3.01
C GLU A 25 8.56 0.49 -3.93
N LEU A 26 9.36 -0.36 -4.60
CA LEU A 26 8.83 -1.38 -5.49
C LEU A 26 8.12 -2.49 -4.71
N LEU A 27 8.62 -2.87 -3.54
CA LEU A 27 7.94 -3.83 -2.65
C LEU A 27 6.55 -3.30 -2.24
N MET A 28 6.47 -2.06 -1.76
CA MET A 28 5.20 -1.41 -1.36
C MET A 28 4.24 -1.22 -2.54
N GLU A 29 4.73 -0.74 -3.69
CA GLU A 29 3.90 -0.57 -4.88
C GLU A 29 3.33 -1.92 -5.34
N ASN A 30 4.13 -3.00 -5.28
CA ASN A 30 3.67 -4.35 -5.62
C ASN A 30 2.64 -4.88 -4.62
N ALA A 31 2.84 -4.67 -3.32
CA ALA A 31 1.89 -5.09 -2.28
C ALA A 31 0.54 -4.39 -2.44
N GLY A 32 0.54 -3.05 -2.55
CA GLY A 32 -0.67 -2.28 -2.80
C GLY A 32 -1.33 -2.62 -4.14
N GLN A 33 -0.55 -2.87 -5.19
CA GLN A 33 -1.08 -3.27 -6.50
C GLN A 33 -1.74 -4.66 -6.46
N ALA A 34 -1.20 -5.61 -5.70
CA ALA A 34 -1.83 -6.91 -5.51
C ALA A 34 -3.21 -6.78 -4.85
N VAL A 35 -3.33 -5.94 -3.82
CA VAL A 35 -4.62 -5.63 -3.17
C VAL A 35 -5.58 -4.97 -4.15
N TYR A 36 -5.11 -3.97 -4.91
CA TYR A 36 -5.91 -3.32 -5.95
C TYR A 36 -6.46 -4.32 -6.97
N PHE A 37 -5.67 -5.28 -7.44
CA PHE A 37 -6.13 -6.27 -8.42
C PHE A 37 -7.21 -7.19 -7.88
N VAL A 38 -7.12 -7.58 -6.59
CA VAL A 38 -8.20 -8.33 -5.94
C VAL A 38 -9.47 -7.48 -5.90
N ILE A 39 -9.39 -6.22 -5.49
CA ILE A 39 -10.56 -5.33 -5.46
C ILE A 39 -11.17 -5.16 -6.87
N LEU A 40 -10.33 -4.93 -7.89
CA LEU A 40 -10.76 -4.79 -9.28
C LEU A 40 -11.47 -6.04 -9.77
N LYS A 41 -10.93 -7.22 -9.48
CA LYS A 41 -11.50 -8.49 -9.93
C LYS A 41 -12.82 -8.82 -9.25
N GLU A 42 -12.87 -8.68 -7.93
CA GLU A 42 -14.02 -9.12 -7.13
C GLU A 42 -15.17 -8.10 -7.14
N PHE A 43 -14.84 -6.81 -7.23
CA PHE A 43 -15.84 -5.74 -7.09
C PHE A 43 -15.88 -4.80 -8.29
N GLY A 44 -14.81 -4.66 -9.08
CA GLY A 44 -14.66 -3.58 -10.04
C GLY A 44 -14.46 -2.22 -9.34
N ILE A 45 -13.97 -1.22 -10.09
CA ILE A 45 -13.54 0.07 -9.51
C ILE A 45 -14.38 1.26 -10.01
N LYS A 46 -14.64 1.33 -11.32
CA LYS A 46 -15.22 2.51 -11.96
C LYS A 46 -16.56 2.90 -11.34
N ASN A 47 -16.71 4.18 -11.01
CA ASN A 47 -17.91 4.79 -10.40
C ASN A 47 -18.28 4.22 -9.02
N LYS A 48 -17.33 3.57 -8.31
CA LYS A 48 -17.54 3.06 -6.95
C LYS A 48 -16.78 3.88 -5.92
N LYS A 49 -17.26 3.82 -4.67
CA LYS A 49 -16.65 4.50 -3.53
C LYS A 49 -16.03 3.48 -2.58
N PHE A 50 -14.82 3.78 -2.12
CA PHE A 50 -14.05 2.94 -1.21
C PHE A 50 -13.60 3.77 -0.01
N ALA A 51 -13.73 3.19 1.18
CA ALA A 51 -13.08 3.71 2.38
C ALA A 51 -11.77 2.93 2.59
N VAL A 52 -10.65 3.65 2.71
CA VAL A 52 -9.33 3.05 2.93
C VAL A 52 -8.80 3.58 4.26
N PHE A 53 -8.53 2.67 5.20
CA PHE A 53 -8.03 3.03 6.53
C PHE A 53 -6.52 2.75 6.59
N CYS A 54 -5.72 3.79 6.81
CA CYS A 54 -4.27 3.71 6.81
C CYS A 54 -3.71 4.03 8.20
N GLY A 55 -3.04 3.07 8.84
CA GLY A 55 -2.24 3.29 10.05
C GLY A 55 -0.84 3.80 9.75
N GLY A 56 -0.08 4.23 10.76
CA GLY A 56 1.21 4.92 10.60
C GLY A 56 2.40 4.10 10.07
N GLY A 57 2.22 2.81 9.77
CA GLY A 57 3.28 1.90 9.33
C GLY A 57 3.28 1.61 7.82
N ASN A 58 4.05 0.60 7.41
CA ASN A 58 4.18 0.18 6.01
C ASN A 58 2.83 -0.20 5.39
N ASN A 59 1.96 -0.90 6.13
CA ASN A 59 0.62 -1.24 5.66
C ASN A 59 -0.24 -0.02 5.32
N GLY A 60 -0.03 1.11 6.01
CA GLY A 60 -0.70 2.37 5.64
C GLY A 60 -0.18 2.91 4.32
N GLY A 61 1.13 2.78 4.09
CA GLY A 61 1.77 3.05 2.79
C GLY A 61 1.15 2.22 1.66
N ASP A 62 0.95 0.92 1.87
CA ASP A 62 0.26 0.05 0.90
C ASP A 62 -1.17 0.54 0.64
N GLY A 63 -1.88 0.95 1.69
CA GLY A 63 -3.21 1.55 1.58
C GLY A 63 -3.25 2.82 0.74
N PHE A 64 -2.24 3.68 0.84
CA PHE A 64 -2.12 4.85 -0.03
C PHE A 64 -1.89 4.47 -1.49
N VAL A 65 -1.08 3.43 -1.77
CA VAL A 65 -0.95 2.87 -3.13
C VAL A 65 -2.30 2.39 -3.64
N VAL A 66 -3.05 1.63 -2.85
CA VAL A 66 -4.40 1.15 -3.21
C VAL A 66 -5.33 2.31 -3.53
N ALA A 67 -5.41 3.32 -2.67
CA ALA A 67 -6.26 4.49 -2.87
C ALA A 67 -5.90 5.23 -4.17
N ARG A 68 -4.61 5.38 -4.45
CA ARG A 68 -4.09 6.02 -5.67
C ARG A 68 -4.48 5.22 -6.91
N LYS A 69 -4.37 3.89 -6.89
CA LYS A 69 -4.82 3.01 -8.00
C LYS A 69 -6.33 3.06 -8.19
N ILE A 70 -7.12 3.05 -7.12
CA ILE A 70 -8.59 3.20 -7.19
C ILE A 70 -8.94 4.50 -7.90
N HIS A 71 -8.33 5.61 -7.48
CA HIS A 71 -8.55 6.93 -8.07
C HIS A 71 -8.17 6.96 -9.56
N SER A 72 -6.97 6.48 -9.91
CA SER A 72 -6.51 6.42 -11.31
C SER A 72 -7.38 5.56 -12.23
N ASN A 73 -8.21 4.67 -11.68
CA ASN A 73 -9.08 3.78 -12.45
C ASN A 73 -10.58 4.16 -12.36
N GLY A 74 -10.86 5.41 -11.98
CA GLY A 74 -12.22 5.98 -12.03
C GLY A 74 -13.10 5.62 -10.82
N GLY A 75 -12.51 5.15 -9.73
CA GLY A 75 -13.16 5.04 -8.43
C GLY A 75 -12.89 6.25 -7.54
N GLU A 76 -13.67 6.39 -6.49
CA GLU A 76 -13.47 7.39 -5.44
C GLU A 76 -12.94 6.69 -4.19
N ALA A 77 -11.73 7.03 -3.77
CA ALA A 77 -11.15 6.53 -2.52
C ALA A 77 -11.16 7.65 -1.47
N LYS A 78 -11.83 7.41 -0.34
CA LYS A 78 -11.72 8.24 0.85
C LYS A 78 -10.75 7.59 1.82
N VAL A 79 -9.62 8.26 2.05
CA VAL A 79 -8.58 7.79 2.96
C VAL A 79 -8.85 8.30 4.36
N PHE A 80 -8.84 7.41 5.33
CA PHE A 80 -8.93 7.70 6.76
C PHE A 80 -7.59 7.37 7.40
N LEU A 81 -6.94 8.37 7.98
CA LEU A 81 -5.72 8.18 8.74
C LEU A 81 -6.08 7.71 10.15
N LEU A 82 -5.48 6.61 10.59
CA LEU A 82 -5.64 6.08 11.96
C LEU A 82 -4.59 6.61 12.93
N ASP A 83 -3.58 7.31 12.39
CA ASP A 83 -2.48 7.94 13.11
C ASP A 83 -2.26 9.36 12.57
N GLU A 84 -1.48 10.16 13.29
CA GLU A 84 -1.07 11.50 12.84
C GLU A 84 -0.21 11.44 11.56
N GLU A 85 -0.36 12.42 10.67
CA GLU A 85 0.43 12.55 9.44
C GLU A 85 1.95 12.54 9.69
N THR A 86 2.36 13.06 10.86
CA THR A 86 3.76 13.12 11.31
C THR A 86 4.39 11.73 11.52
N LYS A 87 3.57 10.67 11.65
CA LYS A 87 4.03 9.29 11.81
C LYS A 87 4.52 8.68 10.51
N PHE A 88 4.05 9.15 9.36
CA PHE A 88 4.48 8.62 8.07
C PHE A 88 5.92 9.03 7.78
N LYS A 89 6.75 8.04 7.46
CA LYS A 89 8.17 8.21 7.13
C LYS A 89 8.51 7.46 5.85
N GLY A 90 9.64 7.81 5.24
CA GLY A 90 10.17 7.14 4.06
C GLY A 90 9.13 6.98 2.95
N ILE A 91 9.04 5.78 2.40
CA ILE A 91 8.18 5.44 1.26
C ILE A 91 6.67 5.59 1.56
N ALA A 92 6.25 5.37 2.81
CA ALA A 92 4.85 5.54 3.21
C ALA A 92 4.47 7.03 3.17
N LYS A 93 5.38 7.91 3.61
CA LYS A 93 5.20 9.36 3.51
C LYS A 93 5.11 9.82 2.05
N GLY A 94 5.98 9.28 1.18
CA GLY A 94 5.94 9.59 -0.25
C GLY A 94 4.58 9.25 -0.86
N ASN A 95 4.03 8.07 -0.58
CA ASN A 95 2.69 7.70 -1.07
C ASN A 95 1.56 8.54 -0.44
N PHE A 96 1.67 8.89 0.85
CA PHE A 96 0.74 9.82 1.49
C PHE A 96 0.70 11.19 0.78
N GLU A 97 1.87 11.75 0.48
CA GLU A 97 1.97 13.04 -0.22
C GLU A 97 1.40 12.99 -1.64
N ILE A 98 1.52 11.84 -2.34
CA ILE A 98 0.97 11.70 -3.69
C ILE A 98 -0.55 11.57 -3.63
N VAL A 99 -1.11 10.76 -2.73
CA VAL A 99 -2.57 10.55 -2.63
C VAL A 99 -3.31 11.78 -2.09
N SER A 100 -2.59 12.72 -1.48
CA SER A 100 -3.13 13.98 -0.95
C SER A 100 -3.21 15.11 -2.00
N LYS A 101 -2.83 14.85 -3.26
CA LYS A 101 -2.92 15.79 -4.38
C LYS A 101 -4.15 15.51 -5.24
#